data_AF-A0AAX7URZ1-F1
#
_entry.id   AF-A0AAX7URZ1-F1
#
_cell.length_a   1.000
_cell.length_b   1.000
_cell.length_c   1.000
_cell.angle_alpha   90.00
_cell.angle_beta   90.00
_cell.angle_gamma   90.00
#
_symmetry.space_group_name_H-M   'P 1'
#
loop_
_entity.id
_entity.type
_entity.pdbx_description
1 polymer ?
#
loop_
_entity_poly.entity_id
_entity_poly.type
_entity_poly.pdbx_seq_one_letter_code
_entity_poly.pdbx_strand_id
1 'polypeptide(L)'
;MPTVVLMDVSLSMTRPVSLDGIEEFQRKNLAVHGLNMLFEHMASNYRLEFTSLMAFSSLWELLVPFTRDYNALQEALSNLEDYDKTCVEAALNGVSNVVQQEWGSACPCQLQMTDAMDNLEELLCLSGGDGQIFTMEGPLCMKSVQTMFGKLIDLVYSPFHAVLHCGNLSSDVQVFPRPEPVVMDEEVEPMPRTVSTDLEIVGFIEIADIASPPVISRHLVLPIAVNKDVDEVGTGTTDELEEEPSASQMAGKSPNFCVLLHGSLKVEGMVALVQLGPEWYGMLYSQADSKKKSNLMMSLFDPGPEPLPWLGKISHLGPISEAADNPYGEDDSKSPFPVQPQVKRSYAQNVTVWIKASGLQTDVQKILRNARKLPDKTQTFYKELNRLRKAALAFGFWELLKGVADLLERECTMLPDSAHPDAAFQLSHAAQQLKLASTGDSQYAAFDHNIVPMHTDFSS
;
A
#
# COMPACT_ATOMS: atom_id res chain seq x y z
N MET A 1 -3.42 12.27 5.09
CA MET A 1 -4.67 13.04 5.14
C MET A 1 -4.29 14.50 5.03
N PRO A 2 -4.89 15.25 4.10
CA PRO A 2 -4.85 16.70 4.11
C PRO A 2 -6.23 17.26 4.48
N THR A 3 -6.26 18.53 4.85
CA THR A 3 -7.46 19.27 5.23
C THR A 3 -7.77 20.36 4.18
N VAL A 4 -9.03 20.44 3.75
CA VAL A 4 -9.53 21.58 2.96
C VAL A 4 -10.55 22.32 3.82
N VAL A 5 -10.24 23.59 4.12
CA VAL A 5 -11.18 24.50 4.78
C VAL A 5 -11.95 25.24 3.70
N LEU A 6 -13.26 25.10 3.70
CA LEU A 6 -14.18 25.77 2.79
C LEU A 6 -15.02 26.79 3.58
N MET A 7 -14.66 28.07 3.44
CA MET A 7 -15.25 29.19 4.19
C MET A 7 -16.35 29.89 3.39
N ASP A 8 -17.55 30.02 3.95
CA ASP A 8 -18.61 30.86 3.36
C ASP A 8 -18.29 32.36 3.57
N VAL A 9 -18.31 33.09 2.47
CA VAL A 9 -18.09 34.55 2.41
C VAL A 9 -19.29 35.30 1.81
N SER A 10 -20.47 34.67 1.79
CA SER A 10 -21.72 35.24 1.31
C SER A 10 -22.23 36.39 2.20
N LEU A 11 -23.16 37.20 1.67
CA LEU A 11 -23.80 38.29 2.42
C LEU A 11 -24.49 37.79 3.70
N SER A 12 -24.87 36.52 3.78
CA SER A 12 -25.50 35.94 4.96
C SER A 12 -24.56 35.92 6.19
N MET A 13 -23.25 35.88 5.95
CA MET A 13 -22.21 35.84 6.98
C MET A 13 -21.91 37.21 7.59
N THR A 14 -22.37 38.31 6.98
CA THR A 14 -22.25 39.68 7.52
C THR A 14 -23.34 40.01 8.55
N ARG A 15 -24.31 39.11 8.77
CA ARG A 15 -25.37 39.30 9.77
C ARG A 15 -24.78 39.42 11.17
N PRO A 16 -25.34 40.30 12.04
CA PRO A 16 -24.91 40.40 13.41
C PRO A 16 -25.21 39.11 14.19
N VAL A 17 -24.35 38.80 15.15
CA VAL A 17 -24.44 37.62 16.00
C VAL A 17 -25.56 37.74 17.03
N SER A 18 -25.68 38.91 17.66
CA SER A 18 -26.74 39.23 18.62
C SER A 18 -27.54 40.43 18.12
N LEU A 19 -28.86 40.31 18.14
CA LEU A 19 -29.78 41.41 17.84
C LEU A 19 -29.88 42.41 19.01
N ASP A 20 -29.47 41.99 20.21
CA ASP A 20 -29.59 42.76 21.46
C ASP A 20 -28.38 43.68 21.73
N GLY A 21 -27.40 43.75 20.82
CA GLY A 21 -26.38 44.81 20.77
C GLY A 21 -25.24 44.73 21.80
N ILE A 22 -25.05 43.60 22.50
CA ILE A 22 -23.98 43.46 23.50
C ILE A 22 -22.64 43.06 22.86
N GLU A 23 -22.64 42.43 21.68
CA GLU A 23 -21.43 42.06 20.92
C GLU A 23 -21.54 42.54 19.46
N GLU A 24 -20.56 43.33 18.99
CA GLU A 24 -20.48 43.86 17.61
C GLU A 24 -19.90 42.87 16.59
N PHE A 25 -20.01 41.55 16.83
CA PHE A 25 -19.48 40.54 15.91
C PHE A 25 -20.49 40.17 14.82
N GLN A 26 -19.99 40.01 13.59
CA GLN A 26 -20.70 39.34 12.50
C GLN A 26 -20.43 37.84 12.55
N ARG A 27 -21.27 37.02 11.92
CA ARG A 27 -21.09 35.55 11.84
C ARG A 27 -19.73 35.19 11.25
N LYS A 28 -19.28 35.92 10.22
CA LYS A 28 -17.95 35.80 9.62
C LYS A 28 -16.83 35.96 10.66
N ASN A 29 -16.93 36.92 11.57
CA ASN A 29 -15.89 37.13 12.59
C ASN A 29 -15.78 35.93 13.53
N LEU A 30 -16.90 35.32 13.92
CA LEU A 30 -16.87 34.12 14.74
C LEU A 30 -16.27 32.92 14.00
N ALA A 31 -16.63 32.74 12.73
CA ALA A 31 -16.06 31.67 11.89
C ALA A 31 -14.55 31.84 11.71
N VAL A 32 -14.06 33.06 11.45
CA VAL A 32 -12.62 33.38 11.41
C VAL A 32 -11.96 33.07 12.75
N HIS A 33 -12.58 33.41 13.88
CA HIS A 33 -12.04 33.10 15.21
C HIS A 33 -11.91 31.60 15.45
N GLY A 34 -12.94 30.82 15.09
CA GLY A 34 -12.90 29.35 15.20
C GLY A 34 -11.81 28.72 14.33
N LEU A 35 -11.66 29.18 13.09
CA LEU A 35 -10.61 28.70 12.19
C LEU A 35 -9.20 29.11 12.66
N ASN A 36 -9.04 30.29 13.25
CA ASN A 36 -7.76 30.67 13.86
C ASN A 36 -7.40 29.74 15.02
N MET A 37 -8.35 29.40 15.90
CA MET A 37 -8.15 28.42 16.97
C MET A 37 -7.71 27.06 16.41
N LEU A 38 -8.35 26.60 15.33
CA LEU A 38 -7.95 25.37 14.65
C LEU A 38 -6.53 25.46 14.09
N PHE A 39 -6.20 26.53 13.36
CA PHE A 39 -4.87 26.70 12.76
C PHE A 39 -3.76 26.82 13.81
N GLU A 40 -4.02 27.47 14.95
CA GLU A 40 -3.11 27.52 16.09
C GLU A 40 -2.86 26.12 16.67
N HIS A 41 -3.92 25.32 16.82
CA HIS A 41 -3.81 23.92 17.26
C HIS A 41 -2.99 23.09 16.26
N MET A 42 -3.29 23.18 14.97
CA MET A 42 -2.57 22.42 13.93
C MET A 42 -1.10 22.84 13.83
N ALA A 43 -0.80 24.14 13.93
CA ALA A 43 0.57 24.66 13.98
C ALA A 43 1.36 24.16 15.19
N SER A 44 0.68 23.84 16.30
CA SER A 44 1.32 23.36 17.53
C SER A 44 1.45 21.84 17.57
N ASN A 45 0.37 21.13 17.24
CA ASN A 45 0.19 19.70 17.52
C ASN A 45 0.08 18.82 16.27
N TYR A 46 -0.19 19.41 15.09
CA TYR A 46 -0.48 18.69 13.83
C TYR A 46 0.30 19.25 12.63
N ARG A 47 1.55 19.67 12.88
CA ARG A 47 2.40 20.47 11.96
C ARG A 47 2.63 19.89 10.57
N LEU A 48 2.46 18.58 10.41
CA LEU A 48 2.74 17.87 9.17
C LEU A 48 1.52 17.76 8.25
N GLU A 49 0.34 18.11 8.75
CA GLU A 49 -0.91 18.14 7.99
C GLU A 49 -0.84 19.25 6.95
N PHE A 50 -1.20 18.93 5.71
CA PHE A 50 -1.35 19.91 4.65
C PHE A 50 -2.76 20.47 4.71
N THR A 51 -2.87 21.79 4.81
CA THR A 51 -4.15 22.48 4.88
C THR A 51 -4.26 23.46 3.72
N SER A 52 -5.42 23.48 3.06
CA SER A 52 -5.79 24.45 2.03
C SER A 52 -6.98 25.28 2.49
N LEU A 53 -7.03 26.54 2.07
CA LEU A 53 -8.16 27.44 2.34
C LEU A 53 -8.83 27.84 1.03
N MET A 54 -10.12 27.56 0.93
CA MET A 54 -11.00 27.94 -0.15
C MET A 54 -12.12 28.83 0.40
N ALA A 55 -12.49 29.86 -0.34
CA ALA A 55 -13.65 30.68 -0.04
C ALA A 55 -14.72 30.48 -1.11
N PHE A 56 -15.99 30.51 -0.71
CA PHE A 56 -17.09 30.40 -1.67
C PHE A 56 -18.24 31.36 -1.38
N SER A 57 -18.85 31.81 -2.48
CA SER A 57 -20.13 32.50 -2.57
C SER A 57 -20.78 31.98 -3.86
N SER A 58 -21.05 32.83 -4.87
CA SER A 58 -21.64 32.39 -6.14
C SER A 58 -20.65 31.65 -7.02
N LEU A 59 -19.38 31.98 -6.83
CA LEU A 59 -18.19 31.32 -7.32
C LEU A 59 -17.34 30.88 -6.13
N TRP A 60 -16.35 30.05 -6.39
CA TRP A 60 -15.34 29.67 -5.39
C TRP A 60 -13.96 30.14 -5.84
N GLU A 61 -13.09 30.38 -4.87
CA GLU A 61 -11.70 30.75 -5.09
C GLU A 61 -10.80 29.96 -4.14
N LEU A 62 -9.67 29.49 -4.68
CA LEU A 62 -8.59 28.91 -3.89
C LEU A 62 -7.71 30.03 -3.34
N LEU A 63 -7.92 30.42 -2.09
CA LEU A 63 -7.16 31.49 -1.45
C LEU A 63 -5.75 31.05 -1.10
N VAL A 64 -5.63 29.84 -0.54
CA VAL A 64 -4.34 29.26 -0.15
C VAL A 64 -4.29 27.80 -0.62
N PRO A 65 -3.34 27.42 -1.50
CA PRO A 65 -3.13 26.03 -1.88
C PRO A 65 -2.63 25.21 -0.68
N PHE A 66 -2.59 23.88 -0.81
CA PHE A 66 -2.13 23.01 0.28
C PHE A 66 -0.76 23.43 0.80
N THR A 67 -0.72 23.79 2.09
CA THR A 67 0.48 24.26 2.76
C THR A 67 0.56 23.74 4.19
N ARG A 68 1.76 23.79 4.78
CA ARG A 68 1.99 23.62 6.22
C ARG A 68 2.26 24.95 6.93
N ASP A 69 2.23 26.05 6.17
CA ASP A 69 2.39 27.39 6.69
C ASP A 69 1.04 27.92 7.20
N TYR A 70 0.78 27.66 8.48
CA TYR A 70 -0.44 28.10 9.13
C TYR A 70 -0.52 29.62 9.31
N ASN A 71 0.61 30.34 9.28
CA ASN A 71 0.59 31.80 9.34
C ASN A 71 -0.01 32.39 8.05
N ALA A 72 0.35 31.83 6.89
CA ALA A 72 -0.22 32.24 5.61
C ALA A 72 -1.74 31.99 5.54
N LEU A 73 -2.21 30.88 6.13
CA LEU A 73 -3.64 30.57 6.24
C LEU A 73 -4.38 31.59 7.13
N GLN A 74 -3.80 31.98 8.27
CA GLN A 74 -4.37 32.99 9.17
C GLN A 74 -4.38 34.40 8.55
N GLU A 75 -3.33 34.76 7.81
CA GLU A 75 -3.26 36.03 7.09
C GLU A 75 -4.33 36.12 5.99
N ALA A 76 -4.54 35.03 5.24
CA ALA A 76 -5.59 34.95 4.23
C ALA A 76 -7.00 35.08 4.84
N LEU A 77 -7.24 34.47 6.02
CA LEU A 77 -8.51 34.63 6.75
C LEU A 77 -8.79 36.07 7.18
N SER A 78 -7.74 36.83 7.49
CA SER A 78 -7.87 38.22 7.95
C SER A 78 -8.26 39.18 6.81
N ASN A 79 -7.98 38.81 5.56
CA ASN A 79 -8.21 39.62 4.37
C ASN A 79 -9.41 39.16 3.52
N LEU A 80 -10.34 38.40 4.11
CA LEU A 80 -11.53 37.92 3.39
C LEU A 80 -12.44 39.07 2.97
N GLU A 81 -12.82 39.10 1.70
CA GLU A 81 -13.87 39.98 1.18
C GLU A 81 -15.27 39.43 1.46
N ASP A 82 -16.30 40.25 1.25
CA ASP A 82 -17.71 39.84 1.36
C ASP A 82 -18.32 39.78 -0.05
N TYR A 83 -19.01 38.69 -0.36
CA TYR A 83 -19.62 38.41 -1.65
C TYR A 83 -21.11 38.12 -1.54
N ASP A 84 -21.75 37.80 -2.67
CA ASP A 84 -23.19 37.78 -2.88
C ASP A 84 -23.96 36.59 -2.25
N LYS A 85 -24.07 35.45 -2.94
CA LYS A 85 -24.98 34.34 -2.64
C LYS A 85 -24.22 33.02 -2.57
N THR A 86 -24.61 32.10 -1.70
CA THR A 86 -23.97 30.78 -1.56
C THR A 86 -24.22 29.86 -2.75
N CYS A 87 -23.19 29.16 -3.24
CA CYS A 87 -23.25 28.11 -4.25
C CYS A 87 -22.35 26.92 -3.85
N VAL A 88 -22.85 26.10 -2.92
CA VAL A 88 -22.09 24.98 -2.33
C VAL A 88 -21.69 23.92 -3.35
N GLU A 89 -22.57 23.56 -4.29
CA GLU A 89 -22.28 22.52 -5.30
C GLU A 89 -21.07 22.88 -6.16
N ALA A 90 -20.96 24.13 -6.61
CA ALA A 90 -19.81 24.59 -7.38
C ALA A 90 -18.53 24.54 -6.54
N ALA A 91 -18.62 24.89 -5.25
CA ALA A 91 -17.51 24.85 -4.32
C ALA A 91 -17.03 23.42 -4.03
N LEU A 92 -17.96 22.47 -3.79
CA LEU A 92 -17.64 21.05 -3.59
C LEU A 92 -16.98 20.42 -4.82
N ASN A 93 -17.42 20.79 -6.03
CA ASN A 93 -16.73 20.41 -7.27
C ASN A 93 -15.30 21.00 -7.31
N GLY A 94 -15.13 22.24 -6.85
CA GLY A 94 -13.81 22.85 -6.66
C GLY A 94 -12.92 22.07 -5.71
N VAL A 95 -13.43 21.70 -4.53
CA VAL A 95 -12.72 20.88 -3.53
C VAL A 95 -12.27 19.56 -4.16
N SER A 96 -13.17 18.86 -4.85
CA SER A 96 -12.85 17.60 -5.54
C SER A 96 -11.71 17.77 -6.52
N ASN A 97 -11.72 18.84 -7.33
CA ASN A 97 -10.65 19.10 -8.30
C ASN A 97 -9.31 19.38 -7.61
N VAL A 98 -9.29 20.24 -6.58
CA VAL A 98 -8.08 20.60 -5.83
C VAL A 98 -7.47 19.38 -5.14
N VAL A 99 -8.30 18.54 -4.52
CA VAL A 99 -7.87 17.30 -3.87
C VAL A 99 -7.32 16.30 -4.89
N GLN A 100 -8.06 16.02 -5.96
CA GLN A 100 -7.64 15.04 -6.97
C GLN A 100 -6.36 15.45 -7.69
N GLN A 101 -6.17 16.76 -7.94
CA GLN A 101 -4.98 17.28 -8.62
C GLN A 101 -3.70 17.09 -7.79
N GLU A 102 -3.78 17.23 -6.47
CA GLU A 102 -2.61 17.20 -5.58
C GLU A 102 -2.37 15.81 -4.95
N TRP A 103 -3.45 15.14 -4.52
CA TRP A 103 -3.37 13.92 -3.71
C TRP A 103 -3.96 12.68 -4.39
N GLY A 104 -4.61 12.84 -5.55
CA GLY A 104 -5.35 11.77 -6.21
C GLY A 104 -6.62 11.36 -5.45
N SER A 105 -7.09 10.14 -5.67
CA SER A 105 -8.35 9.63 -5.10
C SER A 105 -8.18 8.73 -3.88
N ALA A 106 -6.95 8.32 -3.55
CA ALA A 106 -6.68 7.33 -2.50
C ALA A 106 -6.26 7.97 -1.16
N CYS A 107 -6.12 9.29 -1.09
CA CYS A 107 -5.75 9.99 0.13
C CYS A 107 -7.03 10.48 0.84
N PRO A 108 -7.31 10.03 2.07
CA PRO A 108 -8.46 10.53 2.81
C PRO A 108 -8.25 12.02 3.10
N CYS A 109 -9.25 12.85 2.79
CA CYS A 109 -9.19 14.30 2.92
C CYS A 109 -10.33 14.78 3.82
N GLN A 110 -10.05 15.70 4.73
CA GLN A 110 -11.04 16.27 5.63
C GLN A 110 -11.55 17.58 5.07
N LEU A 111 -12.86 17.70 4.89
CA LEU A 111 -13.52 18.94 4.47
C LEU A 111 -14.16 19.61 5.69
N GLN A 112 -13.83 20.88 5.92
CA GLN A 112 -14.49 21.69 6.93
C GLN A 112 -15.30 22.79 6.27
N MET A 113 -16.59 22.89 6.60
CA MET A 113 -17.49 23.90 6.06
C MET A 113 -18.07 24.76 7.17
N THR A 114 -18.12 26.07 6.95
CA THR A 114 -18.85 27.02 7.80
C THR A 114 -20.07 27.51 7.00
N ASP A 115 -21.28 27.08 7.36
CA ASP A 115 -22.51 27.47 6.64
C ASP A 115 -23.70 27.63 7.59
N ALA A 116 -24.71 28.39 7.16
CA ALA A 116 -26.01 28.59 7.79
C ALA A 116 -27.16 27.86 7.05
N MET A 117 -26.84 26.87 6.19
CA MET A 117 -27.79 26.08 5.40
C MET A 117 -28.64 25.10 6.25
N ASP A 118 -29.88 24.85 5.80
CA ASP A 118 -30.81 23.90 6.41
C ASP A 118 -30.60 22.44 5.93
N ASN A 119 -29.79 22.20 4.88
CA ASN A 119 -29.65 20.88 4.22
C ASN A 119 -28.32 20.15 4.51
N LEU A 120 -27.60 20.53 5.58
CA LEU A 120 -26.30 19.90 5.91
C LEU A 120 -26.42 18.38 6.17
N GLU A 121 -27.56 17.93 6.71
CA GLU A 121 -27.83 16.51 6.96
C GLU A 121 -27.95 15.70 5.66
N GLU A 122 -28.53 16.29 4.60
CA GLU A 122 -28.64 15.64 3.29
C GLU A 122 -27.25 15.48 2.64
N LEU A 123 -26.37 16.46 2.81
CA LEU A 123 -24.97 16.36 2.34
C LEU A 123 -24.21 15.23 3.03
N LEU A 124 -24.39 15.04 4.35
CA LEU A 124 -23.82 13.89 5.06
C LEU A 124 -24.39 12.55 4.56
N CYS A 125 -25.69 12.50 4.24
CA CYS A 125 -26.28 11.29 3.67
C CYS A 125 -25.67 10.98 2.30
N LEU A 126 -25.40 12.00 1.47
CA LEU A 126 -24.77 11.84 0.16
C LEU A 126 -23.28 11.46 0.26
N SER A 127 -22.59 11.79 1.35
CA SER A 127 -21.21 11.33 1.61
C SER A 127 -21.14 9.89 2.15
N GLY A 128 -22.26 9.17 2.21
CA GLY A 128 -22.31 7.80 2.75
C GLY A 128 -22.33 7.74 4.28
N GLY A 129 -22.56 8.88 4.95
CA GLY A 129 -22.52 8.98 6.41
C GLY A 129 -21.14 9.32 6.98
N ASP A 130 -20.11 9.43 6.13
CA ASP A 130 -18.77 9.85 6.55
C ASP A 130 -18.73 11.37 6.73
N GLY A 131 -18.82 11.79 8.00
CA GLY A 131 -18.74 13.18 8.44
C GLY A 131 -19.58 13.46 9.70
N GLN A 132 -19.40 14.65 10.28
CA GLN A 132 -20.19 15.09 11.44
C GLN A 132 -20.55 16.56 11.32
N ILE A 133 -21.81 16.89 11.60
CA ILE A 133 -22.26 18.28 11.74
C ILE A 133 -22.01 18.73 13.18
N PHE A 134 -21.32 19.86 13.30
CA PHE A 134 -21.14 20.53 14.57
C PHE A 134 -22.11 21.70 14.65
N THR A 135 -23.09 21.61 15.55
CA THR A 135 -23.98 22.72 15.90
C THR A 135 -23.59 23.28 17.27
N MET A 136 -23.91 24.55 17.50
CA MET A 136 -23.66 25.17 18.78
C MET A 136 -24.74 24.82 19.80
N GLU A 137 -24.32 24.53 21.03
CA GLU A 137 -25.20 24.38 22.18
C GLU A 137 -25.33 25.73 22.90
N GLY A 138 -26.41 26.47 22.61
CA GLY A 138 -26.73 27.75 23.26
C GLY A 138 -26.62 28.97 22.34
N PRO A 139 -26.47 30.20 22.88
CA PRO A 139 -26.43 31.41 22.07
C PRO A 139 -25.18 31.46 21.18
N LEU A 140 -25.32 32.06 20.00
CA LEU A 140 -24.20 32.37 19.10
C LEU A 140 -23.32 33.42 19.78
N CYS A 141 -22.12 33.02 20.18
CA CYS A 141 -21.09 33.89 20.75
C CYS A 141 -19.72 33.21 20.62
N MET A 142 -18.65 33.97 20.89
CA MET A 142 -17.27 33.48 20.81
C MET A 142 -17.04 32.20 21.62
N LYS A 143 -17.57 32.13 22.84
CA LYS A 143 -17.39 30.97 23.73
C LYS A 143 -18.01 29.69 23.17
N SER A 144 -19.22 29.80 22.61
CA SER A 144 -19.92 28.66 22.00
C SER A 144 -19.15 28.13 20.78
N VAL A 145 -18.62 29.04 19.95
CA VAL A 145 -17.80 28.69 18.78
C VAL A 145 -16.47 28.05 19.18
N GLN A 146 -15.77 28.58 20.18
CA GLN A 146 -14.55 27.96 20.71
C GLN A 146 -14.82 26.54 21.22
N THR A 147 -15.93 26.34 21.92
CA THR A 147 -16.32 25.01 22.41
C THR A 147 -16.60 24.06 21.24
N MET A 148 -17.29 24.53 20.21
CA MET A 148 -17.60 23.75 19.00
C MET A 148 -16.33 23.35 18.24
N PHE A 149 -15.40 24.28 17.99
CA PHE A 149 -14.12 23.97 17.35
C PHE A 149 -13.21 23.11 18.24
N GLY A 150 -13.30 23.24 19.57
CA GLY A 150 -12.66 22.32 20.51
C GLY A 150 -13.14 20.88 20.30
N LYS A 151 -14.46 20.65 20.22
CA LYS A 151 -15.03 19.33 19.90
C LYS A 151 -14.53 18.78 18.56
N LEU A 152 -14.42 19.63 17.53
CA LEU A 152 -13.86 19.25 16.22
C LEU A 152 -12.39 18.84 16.32
N ILE A 153 -11.58 19.63 17.04
CA ILE A 153 -10.16 19.37 17.27
C ILE A 153 -9.98 18.02 17.98
N ASP A 154 -10.71 17.78 19.06
CA ASP A 154 -10.61 16.56 19.85
C ASP A 154 -10.99 15.31 19.05
N LEU A 155 -11.99 15.44 18.18
CA LEU A 155 -12.46 14.33 17.35
C LEU A 155 -11.49 14.02 16.20
N VAL A 156 -11.06 15.05 15.48
CA VAL A 156 -10.46 14.89 14.13
C VAL A 156 -8.95 15.11 14.12
N TYR A 157 -8.45 16.02 14.96
CA TYR A 157 -7.05 16.48 14.98
C TYR A 157 -6.32 16.11 16.26
N SER A 158 -6.76 15.02 16.89
CA SER A 158 -6.08 14.43 18.05
C SER A 158 -4.94 13.52 17.58
N PRO A 159 -3.68 13.81 17.97
CA PRO A 159 -2.52 13.03 17.58
C PRO A 159 -2.57 11.60 18.12
N PHE A 160 -2.15 10.65 17.29
CA PHE A 160 -2.02 9.27 17.73
C PHE A 160 -0.66 9.08 18.41
N HIS A 161 -0.69 8.94 19.73
CA HIS A 161 0.48 8.60 20.54
C HIS A 161 0.52 7.09 20.78
N ALA A 162 1.72 6.53 20.69
CA ALA A 162 2.01 5.13 20.89
C ALA A 162 3.38 4.96 21.55
N VAL A 163 3.67 3.76 22.04
CA VAL A 163 4.99 3.38 22.54
C VAL A 163 5.56 2.33 21.61
N LEU A 164 6.72 2.64 21.04
CA LEU A 164 7.44 1.72 20.16
C LEU A 164 8.40 0.88 21.00
N HIS A 165 8.26 -0.44 20.92
CA HIS A 165 9.03 -1.42 21.67
C HIS A 165 9.87 -2.32 20.77
N CYS A 166 11.08 -2.65 21.22
CA CYS A 166 11.92 -3.71 20.68
C CYS A 166 12.59 -4.42 21.86
N GLY A 167 11.90 -5.42 22.42
CA GLY A 167 12.25 -5.99 23.72
C GLY A 167 12.27 -4.91 24.80
N ASN A 168 13.44 -4.70 25.43
CA ASN A 168 13.60 -3.71 26.51
C ASN A 168 13.87 -2.28 26.01
N LEU A 169 14.06 -2.08 24.69
CA LEU A 169 14.21 -0.75 24.12
C LEU A 169 12.82 -0.17 23.85
N SER A 170 12.57 1.05 24.33
CA SER A 170 11.28 1.72 24.13
C SER A 170 11.45 3.22 23.86
N SER A 171 10.52 3.78 23.08
CA SER A 171 10.36 5.23 22.95
C SER A 171 8.89 5.58 22.76
N ASP A 172 8.47 6.68 23.39
CA ASP A 172 7.19 7.31 23.08
C ASP A 172 7.26 7.93 21.68
N VAL A 173 6.23 7.69 20.88
CA VAL A 173 6.16 8.09 19.48
C VAL A 173 4.80 8.65 19.09
N GLN A 174 4.81 9.54 18.10
CA GLN A 174 3.63 9.99 17.38
C GLN A 174 3.60 9.29 16.02
N VAL A 175 2.45 8.70 15.68
CA VAL A 175 2.19 8.13 14.36
C VAL A 175 1.37 9.13 13.54
N PHE A 176 1.91 9.59 12.41
CA PHE A 176 1.30 10.63 11.59
C PHE A 176 1.19 10.26 10.10
N PRO A 177 0.04 10.42 9.43
CA PRO A 177 -1.26 10.81 10.00
C PRO A 177 -1.77 9.73 10.96
N ARG A 178 -2.82 10.03 11.73
CA ARG A 178 -3.48 9.03 12.56
C ARG A 178 -3.96 7.84 11.69
N PRO A 179 -3.66 6.58 12.07
CA PRO A 179 -4.22 5.41 11.40
C PRO A 179 -5.75 5.40 11.49
N GLU A 180 -6.42 5.24 10.36
CA GLU A 180 -7.87 5.04 10.32
C GLU A 180 -8.22 3.59 10.73
N PRO A 181 -9.34 3.37 11.44
CA PRO A 181 -9.80 2.03 11.73
C PRO A 181 -10.12 1.26 10.43
N VAL A 182 -9.70 0.00 10.38
CA VAL A 182 -9.90 -0.87 9.20
C VAL A 182 -11.07 -1.81 9.46
N VAL A 183 -12.03 -1.84 8.53
CA VAL A 183 -13.19 -2.73 8.57
C VAL A 183 -13.01 -3.83 7.54
N MET A 184 -13.23 -5.09 7.94
CA MET A 184 -13.15 -6.23 7.03
C MET A 184 -14.55 -6.67 6.61
N ASP A 185 -14.87 -6.55 5.31
CA ASP A 185 -16.19 -6.82 4.74
C ASP A 185 -16.66 -8.29 4.88
N GLU A 186 -15.73 -9.22 5.14
CA GLU A 186 -16.02 -10.66 5.20
C GLU A 186 -16.60 -11.13 6.54
N GLU A 187 -16.68 -10.26 7.56
CA GLU A 187 -17.20 -10.58 8.89
C GLU A 187 -18.73 -10.37 8.99
N VAL A 188 -19.44 -11.31 9.64
CA VAL A 188 -20.91 -11.26 9.83
C VAL A 188 -21.35 -10.03 10.64
N GLU A 189 -20.47 -9.55 11.53
CA GLU A 189 -20.58 -8.29 12.25
C GLU A 189 -19.22 -7.58 12.13
N PRO A 190 -19.04 -6.68 11.14
CA PRO A 190 -17.76 -6.07 10.87
C PRO A 190 -17.35 -5.14 12.03
N MET A 191 -16.31 -5.54 12.78
CA MET A 191 -15.77 -4.73 13.87
C MET A 191 -14.56 -3.93 13.37
N PRO A 192 -14.52 -2.60 13.55
CA PRO A 192 -13.37 -1.80 13.15
C PRO A 192 -12.14 -2.19 13.97
N ARG A 193 -11.07 -2.59 13.28
CA ARG A 193 -9.76 -2.88 13.87
C ARG A 193 -8.96 -1.60 13.97
N THR A 194 -8.48 -1.29 15.17
CA THR A 194 -7.63 -0.12 15.44
C THR A 194 -6.21 -0.56 15.75
N VAL A 195 -5.23 0.23 15.31
CA VAL A 195 -3.82 -0.01 15.62
C VAL A 195 -3.59 0.10 17.13
N SER A 196 -2.83 -0.84 17.68
CA SER A 196 -2.39 -0.87 19.09
C SER A 196 -1.58 0.37 19.44
N THR A 197 -1.74 0.85 20.68
CA THR A 197 -0.87 1.90 21.25
C THR A 197 0.50 1.34 21.65
N ASP A 198 0.60 0.04 21.89
CA ASP A 198 1.86 -0.65 22.16
C ASP A 198 2.32 -1.32 20.85
N LEU A 199 3.32 -0.72 20.20
CA LEU A 199 3.85 -1.16 18.92
C LEU A 199 5.07 -2.04 19.16
N GLU A 200 4.89 -3.36 19.11
CA GLU A 200 5.97 -4.32 19.38
C GLU A 200 6.68 -4.76 18.11
N ILE A 201 7.99 -4.52 18.04
CA ILE A 201 8.84 -5.05 16.97
C ILE A 201 9.10 -6.53 17.25
N VAL A 202 8.69 -7.38 16.32
CA VAL A 202 8.75 -8.85 16.43
C VAL A 202 9.87 -9.49 15.61
N GLY A 203 10.53 -8.73 14.74
CA GLY A 203 11.65 -9.23 13.94
C GLY A 203 12.15 -8.22 12.91
N PHE A 204 13.20 -8.61 12.19
CA PHE A 204 13.81 -7.82 11.12
C PHE A 204 13.91 -8.66 9.85
N ILE A 205 13.70 -8.03 8.70
CA ILE A 205 13.74 -8.66 7.38
C ILE A 205 14.50 -7.73 6.44
N GLU A 206 15.29 -8.28 5.51
CA GLU A 206 15.94 -7.49 4.48
C GLU A 206 14.94 -6.79 3.56
N ILE A 207 15.28 -5.60 3.07
CA ILE A 207 14.47 -4.90 2.06
C ILE A 207 14.30 -5.76 0.79
N ALA A 208 15.30 -6.57 0.43
CA ALA A 208 15.20 -7.47 -0.72
C ALA A 208 14.14 -8.57 -0.53
N ASP A 209 13.98 -9.08 0.69
CA ASP A 209 13.04 -10.15 1.04
C ASP A 209 11.61 -9.64 1.23
N ILE A 210 11.45 -8.48 1.89
CA ILE A 210 10.12 -7.85 2.02
C ILE A 210 9.61 -7.36 0.65
N ALA A 211 10.54 -6.98 -0.24
CA ALA A 211 10.31 -6.40 -1.55
C ALA A 211 9.48 -5.10 -1.49
N SER A 212 8.38 -5.04 -2.24
CA SER A 212 7.45 -3.90 -2.30
C SER A 212 6.04 -4.37 -1.94
N PRO A 213 5.76 -4.63 -0.65
CA PRO A 213 4.49 -5.19 -0.24
C PRO A 213 3.32 -4.22 -0.49
N PRO A 214 2.12 -4.73 -0.81
CA PRO A 214 0.91 -3.92 -0.73
C PRO A 214 0.68 -3.50 0.73
N VAL A 215 0.28 -2.25 0.92
CA VAL A 215 0.07 -1.66 2.24
C VAL A 215 -1.20 -0.82 2.20
N ILE A 216 -1.96 -0.81 3.30
CA ILE A 216 -3.19 -0.02 3.44
C ILE A 216 -2.84 1.47 3.46
N SER A 217 -1.87 1.83 4.30
CA SER A 217 -1.51 3.22 4.57
C SER A 217 -0.07 3.32 5.07
N ARG A 218 0.46 4.54 5.01
CA ARG A 218 1.83 4.88 5.42
C ARG A 218 1.82 6.03 6.41
N HIS A 219 2.64 5.91 7.44
CA HIS A 219 2.68 6.85 8.56
C HIS A 219 4.13 7.16 8.94
N LEU A 220 4.44 8.42 9.21
CA LEU A 220 5.66 8.82 9.88
C LEU A 220 5.60 8.40 11.35
N VAL A 221 6.74 7.94 11.88
CA VAL A 221 6.91 7.63 13.30
C VAL A 221 7.93 8.59 13.88
N LEU A 222 7.46 9.49 14.75
CA LEU A 222 8.24 10.60 15.27
C LEU A 222 8.43 10.45 16.78
N PRO A 223 9.64 10.61 17.32
CA PRO A 223 9.84 10.56 18.76
C PRO A 223 9.16 11.74 19.46
N ILE A 224 8.51 11.47 20.59
CA ILE A 224 7.92 12.50 21.45
C ILE A 224 8.89 12.74 22.62
N ALA A 225 9.19 14.02 22.89
CA ALA A 225 9.89 14.40 24.10
C ALA A 225 8.91 14.40 25.27
N VAL A 226 8.79 13.27 25.97
CA VAL A 226 7.97 13.20 27.18
C VAL A 226 8.82 13.69 28.36
N ASN A 227 8.54 14.91 28.83
CA ASN A 227 9.06 15.37 30.11
C ASN A 227 8.31 14.61 31.21
N LYS A 228 8.92 13.58 31.78
CA LYS A 228 8.33 12.78 32.87
C LYS A 228 8.28 13.52 34.22
N ASP A 229 8.81 14.73 34.32
CA ASP A 229 9.00 15.43 35.60
C ASP A 229 7.99 16.58 35.87
N VAL A 230 6.93 16.76 35.06
CA VAL A 230 5.99 17.88 35.23
C VAL A 230 4.68 17.49 35.94
N ASP A 231 4.36 16.19 36.07
CA ASP A 231 3.10 15.75 36.71
C ASP A 231 3.23 15.38 38.20
N GLU A 232 4.44 15.35 38.75
CA GLU A 232 4.68 15.23 40.20
C GLU A 232 5.67 16.31 40.64
N VAL A 233 5.17 17.48 41.06
CA VAL A 233 5.60 18.23 42.26
C VAL A 233 4.75 19.49 42.33
N GLY A 234 3.99 19.59 43.41
CA GLY A 234 3.11 20.70 43.70
C GLY A 234 3.83 22.04 43.85
N THR A 235 3.02 23.08 43.67
CA THR A 235 3.26 24.49 44.01
C THR A 235 4.24 24.70 45.18
N GLY A 236 5.41 25.27 44.89
CA GLY A 236 6.40 25.66 45.90
C GLY A 236 7.44 26.66 45.38
N THR A 237 7.11 27.95 45.49
CA THR A 237 7.99 29.13 45.70
C THR A 237 9.26 29.33 44.87
N THR A 238 9.22 30.39 44.05
CA THR A 238 10.25 31.39 43.69
C THR A 238 11.66 31.20 44.26
N ASP A 239 12.68 31.05 43.42
CA ASP A 239 13.55 32.15 42.95
C ASP A 239 14.70 31.65 42.03
N GLU A 240 15.20 32.59 41.24
CA GLU A 240 16.45 32.62 40.44
C GLU A 240 16.41 32.21 38.95
N LEU A 241 16.84 33.20 38.15
CA LEU A 241 16.97 33.26 36.71
C LEU A 241 18.23 32.51 36.26
N GLU A 242 18.06 31.32 35.68
CA GLU A 242 18.98 30.80 34.67
C GLU A 242 18.18 30.56 33.39
N GLU A 243 18.74 30.92 32.22
CA GLU A 243 18.16 30.62 30.91
C GLU A 243 18.10 29.10 30.73
N GLU A 244 17.02 28.49 31.21
CA GLU A 244 16.67 27.10 30.96
C GLU A 244 16.72 26.83 29.45
N PRO A 245 17.55 25.89 28.96
CA PRO A 245 17.57 25.55 27.56
C PRO A 245 16.19 25.04 27.16
N SER A 246 15.59 25.61 26.10
CA SER A 246 14.25 25.21 25.62
C SER A 246 14.09 23.68 25.60
N ALA A 247 12.93 23.15 26.01
CA ALA A 247 12.66 21.71 26.14
C ALA A 247 13.10 20.89 24.89
N SER A 248 13.01 21.47 23.69
CA SER A 248 13.51 20.90 22.45
C SER A 248 15.03 20.67 22.39
N GLN A 249 15.84 21.54 23.00
CA GLN A 249 17.30 21.41 23.05
C GLN A 249 17.77 20.38 24.08
N MET A 250 17.01 20.18 25.16
CA MET A 250 17.28 19.11 26.13
C MET A 250 16.92 17.74 25.55
N ALA A 251 15.74 17.61 24.95
CA ALA A 251 15.30 16.38 24.30
C ALA A 251 16.26 15.92 23.18
N GLY A 252 16.79 16.85 22.39
CA GLY A 252 17.73 16.56 21.30
C GLY A 252 19.10 16.04 21.73
N LYS A 253 19.45 16.13 23.02
CA LYS A 253 20.71 15.59 23.58
C LYS A 253 20.53 14.21 24.20
N SER A 254 19.30 13.81 24.52
CA SER A 254 19.00 12.49 25.08
C SER A 254 19.03 11.41 23.98
N PRO A 255 19.65 10.24 24.23
CA PRO A 255 19.58 9.12 23.30
C PRO A 255 18.12 8.69 23.08
N ASN A 256 17.71 8.55 21.83
CA ASN A 256 16.35 8.15 21.49
C ASN A 256 16.35 6.88 20.61
N PHE A 257 15.52 5.91 20.98
CA PHE A 257 15.45 4.63 20.28
C PHE A 257 15.02 4.77 18.81
N CYS A 258 14.12 5.69 18.46
CA CYS A 258 13.69 5.90 17.08
C CYS A 258 14.85 6.37 16.19
N VAL A 259 15.76 7.18 16.73
CA VAL A 259 16.95 7.67 16.01
C VAL A 259 17.91 6.52 15.73
N LEU A 260 18.15 5.67 16.74
CA LEU A 260 18.97 4.46 16.60
C LEU A 260 18.36 3.50 15.57
N LEU A 261 17.09 3.15 15.75
CA LEU A 261 16.36 2.22 14.88
C LEU A 261 16.37 2.70 13.43
N HIS A 262 15.99 3.95 13.17
CA HIS A 262 16.01 4.52 11.81
C HIS A 262 17.41 4.46 11.19
N GLY A 263 18.45 4.84 11.95
CA GLY A 263 19.83 4.79 11.48
C GLY A 263 20.25 3.38 11.09
N SER A 264 19.98 2.39 11.95
CA SER A 264 20.29 0.98 11.71
C SER A 264 19.53 0.42 10.51
N LEU A 265 18.20 0.61 10.43
CA LEU A 265 17.40 0.12 9.30
C LEU A 265 17.88 0.66 7.95
N LYS A 266 18.31 1.93 7.93
CA LYS A 266 18.83 2.57 6.72
C LYS A 266 20.19 2.02 6.30
N VAL A 267 21.10 1.84 7.24
CA VAL A 267 22.47 1.39 6.97
C VAL A 267 22.47 -0.08 6.56
N GLU A 268 21.72 -0.90 7.27
CA GLU A 268 21.65 -2.35 7.03
C GLU A 268 20.71 -2.71 5.88
N GLY A 269 19.92 -1.76 5.36
CA GLY A 269 18.96 -2.06 4.29
C GLY A 269 17.87 -3.05 4.74
N MET A 270 17.38 -2.89 5.97
CA MET A 270 16.39 -3.76 6.58
C MET A 270 15.08 -3.02 6.92
N VAL A 271 14.04 -3.80 7.18
CA VAL A 271 12.77 -3.36 7.77
C VAL A 271 12.54 -4.09 9.09
N ALA A 272 11.83 -3.45 10.03
CA ALA A 272 11.41 -4.08 11.27
C ALA A 272 9.92 -4.48 11.16
N LEU A 273 9.58 -5.75 11.38
CA LEU A 273 8.19 -6.18 11.47
C LEU A 273 7.61 -5.70 12.80
N VAL A 274 6.44 -5.08 12.76
CA VAL A 274 5.75 -4.55 13.94
C VAL A 274 4.37 -5.17 14.07
N GLN A 275 4.00 -5.56 15.28
CA GLN A 275 2.66 -6.04 15.59
C GLN A 275 1.73 -4.85 15.84
N LEU A 276 0.66 -4.75 15.05
CA LEU A 276 -0.34 -3.68 15.12
C LEU A 276 -1.56 -4.11 15.94
N GLY A 277 -1.78 -5.42 16.08
CA GLY A 277 -2.90 -6.00 16.82
C GLY A 277 -2.92 -7.52 16.69
N PRO A 278 -4.01 -8.19 17.12
CA PRO A 278 -4.21 -9.62 16.93
C PRO A 278 -4.28 -9.97 15.44
N GLU A 279 -3.38 -10.85 14.98
CA GLU A 279 -3.23 -11.22 13.56
C GLU A 279 -3.15 -10.01 12.61
N TRP A 280 -2.51 -8.93 13.06
CA TRP A 280 -2.31 -7.73 12.24
C TRP A 280 -0.92 -7.16 12.44
N TYR A 281 -0.23 -6.95 11.33
CA TYR A 281 1.18 -6.61 11.29
C TYR A 281 1.46 -5.49 10.30
N GLY A 282 2.58 -4.82 10.49
CA GLY A 282 3.11 -3.82 9.58
C GLY A 282 4.63 -3.91 9.51
N MET A 283 5.23 -2.90 8.88
CA MET A 283 6.68 -2.76 8.83
C MET A 283 7.12 -1.33 9.12
N LEU A 284 8.23 -1.20 9.85
CA LEU A 284 8.98 0.02 10.06
C LEU A 284 10.21 0.03 9.15
N TYR A 285 10.44 1.16 8.49
CA TYR A 285 11.54 1.30 7.54
C TYR A 285 12.00 2.75 7.42
N SER A 286 13.23 2.92 6.97
CA SER A 286 13.76 4.25 6.63
C SER A 286 13.28 4.64 5.24
N GLN A 287 12.62 5.78 5.13
CA GLN A 287 12.30 6.40 3.84
C GLN A 287 13.09 7.68 3.64
N ALA A 288 13.76 7.79 2.49
CA ALA A 288 14.35 9.04 2.04
C ALA A 288 13.25 9.93 1.42
N ASP A 289 13.01 11.08 2.05
CA ASP A 289 12.18 12.17 1.53
C ASP A 289 12.98 12.99 0.51
N SER A 290 14.29 13.13 0.76
CA SER A 290 15.24 13.72 -0.19
C SER A 290 16.63 13.10 -0.04
N LYS A 291 17.59 13.52 -0.86
CA LYS A 291 19.00 13.12 -0.71
C LYS A 291 19.59 13.42 0.69
N LYS A 292 19.00 14.37 1.44
CA LYS A 292 19.50 14.82 2.75
C LYS A 292 18.61 14.49 3.93
N LYS A 293 17.34 14.15 3.70
CA LYS A 293 16.36 13.92 4.77
C LYS A 293 15.76 12.52 4.62
N SER A 294 15.89 11.71 5.66
CA SER A 294 15.17 10.45 5.80
C SER A 294 14.51 10.39 7.18
N ASN A 295 13.34 9.76 7.24
CA ASN A 295 12.59 9.58 8.48
C ASN A 295 12.19 8.11 8.64
N LEU A 296 11.90 7.72 9.89
CA LEU A 296 11.26 6.46 10.18
C LEU A 296 9.81 6.50 9.72
N MET A 297 9.39 5.52 8.94
CA MET A 297 8.01 5.33 8.51
C MET A 297 7.51 3.95 8.89
N MET A 298 6.23 3.85 9.12
CA MET A 298 5.46 2.64 9.34
C MET A 298 4.49 2.44 8.18
N SER A 299 4.39 1.24 7.65
CA SER A 299 3.32 0.83 6.74
C SER A 299 2.50 -0.28 7.36
N LEU A 300 1.18 -0.25 7.15
CA LEU A 300 0.26 -1.25 7.66
C LEU A 300 -0.04 -2.27 6.55
N PHE A 301 0.07 -3.56 6.84
CA PHE A 301 -0.39 -4.60 5.93
C PHE A 301 -1.88 -4.83 6.10
N ASP A 302 -2.48 -5.57 5.16
CA ASP A 302 -3.85 -6.07 5.31
C ASP A 302 -3.96 -6.92 6.59
N PRO A 303 -5.04 -6.79 7.38
CA PRO A 303 -5.22 -7.63 8.56
C PRO A 303 -5.41 -9.09 8.13
N GLY A 304 -4.77 -10.00 8.86
CA GLY A 304 -4.83 -11.43 8.60
C GLY A 304 -3.51 -12.14 8.83
N PRO A 305 -3.52 -13.48 8.80
CA PRO A 305 -2.36 -14.30 9.14
C PRO A 305 -1.28 -14.34 8.06
N GLU A 306 -1.64 -14.11 6.79
CA GLU A 306 -0.76 -14.24 5.63
C GLU A 306 -0.96 -13.07 4.65
N PRO A 307 -0.65 -11.82 5.06
CA PRO A 307 -0.81 -10.65 4.18
C PRO A 307 0.17 -10.70 2.99
N LEU A 308 1.33 -11.34 3.16
CA LEU A 308 2.40 -11.42 2.16
C LEU A 308 2.71 -12.89 1.84
N PRO A 309 2.22 -13.44 0.70
CA PRO A 309 2.38 -14.85 0.38
C PRO A 309 3.83 -15.32 0.26
N TRP A 310 4.75 -14.43 -0.07
CA TRP A 310 6.19 -14.75 -0.17
C TRP A 310 6.91 -14.78 1.19
N LEU A 311 6.30 -14.31 2.27
CA LEU A 311 6.77 -14.53 3.64
C LEU A 311 6.04 -15.68 4.32
N GLY A 312 4.87 -16.06 3.82
CA GLY A 312 3.99 -17.02 4.46
C GLY A 312 3.29 -16.42 5.68
N LYS A 313 2.89 -17.28 6.62
CA LYS A 313 2.22 -16.85 7.85
C LYS A 313 3.19 -16.10 8.76
N ILE A 314 2.89 -14.85 9.09
CA ILE A 314 3.78 -14.02 9.92
C ILE A 314 3.97 -14.63 11.31
N SER A 315 2.94 -15.26 11.87
CA SER A 315 3.02 -15.96 13.16
C SER A 315 3.95 -17.19 13.17
N HIS A 316 4.36 -17.69 12.00
CA HIS A 316 5.30 -18.80 11.87
C HIS A 316 6.74 -18.34 11.61
N LEU A 317 6.98 -17.03 11.49
CA LEU A 317 8.32 -16.48 11.39
C LEU A 317 8.99 -16.58 12.76
N GLY A 318 10.08 -17.34 12.82
CA GLY A 318 10.85 -17.59 14.03
C GLY A 318 12.26 -16.98 13.96
N PRO A 319 12.94 -16.87 15.10
CA PRO A 319 14.32 -16.39 15.14
C PRO A 319 15.27 -17.40 14.47
N ILE A 320 16.29 -16.90 13.78
CA ILE A 320 17.32 -17.75 13.14
C ILE A 320 18.05 -18.66 14.13
N SER A 321 18.06 -18.32 15.42
CA SER A 321 18.67 -19.12 16.49
C SER A 321 17.95 -20.44 16.77
N GLU A 322 16.68 -20.56 16.37
CA GLU A 322 15.90 -21.80 16.50
C GLU A 322 15.98 -22.68 15.24
N ALA A 323 16.53 -22.16 14.15
CA ALA A 323 16.75 -22.94 12.94
C ALA A 323 17.95 -23.88 13.12
N ALA A 324 17.88 -25.05 12.46
CA ALA A 324 18.98 -26.02 12.50
C ALA A 324 20.28 -25.47 11.87
N ASP A 325 20.12 -24.69 10.80
CA ASP A 325 21.19 -23.99 10.08
C ASP A 325 20.72 -22.56 9.79
N ASN A 326 21.66 -21.60 9.70
CA ASN A 326 21.31 -20.22 9.34
C ASN A 326 20.74 -20.17 7.90
N PRO A 327 19.46 -19.81 7.71
CA PRO A 327 18.84 -19.79 6.38
C PRO A 327 19.45 -18.75 5.44
N TYR A 328 20.11 -17.72 5.98
CA TYR A 328 20.83 -16.70 5.21
C TYR A 328 22.24 -17.15 4.80
N GLY A 329 22.71 -18.29 5.32
CA GLY A 329 24.08 -18.78 5.16
C GLY A 329 25.08 -18.04 6.06
N GLU A 330 26.28 -18.59 6.22
CA GLU A 330 27.34 -17.99 7.07
C GLU A 330 27.84 -16.65 6.52
N ASP A 331 27.85 -16.50 5.20
CA ASP A 331 28.31 -15.30 4.47
C ASP A 331 27.15 -14.41 3.98
N ASP A 332 25.92 -14.62 4.47
CA ASP A 332 24.75 -13.83 4.08
C ASP A 332 24.46 -13.83 2.56
N SER A 333 24.68 -15.00 1.93
CA SER A 333 24.62 -15.18 0.47
C SER A 333 23.35 -15.88 0.00
N LYS A 334 22.47 -16.26 0.92
CA LYS A 334 21.22 -16.97 0.67
C LYS A 334 20.09 -16.24 1.39
N SER A 335 18.85 -16.60 1.05
CA SER A 335 17.67 -16.14 1.78
C SER A 335 16.66 -17.29 1.84
N PRO A 336 15.91 -17.43 2.96
CA PRO A 336 14.76 -18.33 3.01
C PRO A 336 13.58 -17.82 2.16
N PHE A 337 13.62 -16.57 1.71
CA PHE A 337 12.59 -15.92 0.91
C PHE A 337 13.02 -15.78 -0.57
N PRO A 338 12.05 -15.67 -1.50
CA PRO A 338 10.61 -15.75 -1.30
C PRO A 338 10.12 -17.20 -1.12
N VAL A 339 9.12 -17.40 -0.26
CA VAL A 339 8.38 -18.67 -0.15
C VAL A 339 7.66 -18.92 -1.47
N GLN A 340 7.96 -20.05 -2.11
CA GLN A 340 7.34 -20.42 -3.37
C GLN A 340 5.93 -20.97 -3.14
N PRO A 341 4.95 -20.62 -3.99
CA PRO A 341 3.62 -21.21 -3.91
C PRO A 341 3.70 -22.71 -4.21
N GLN A 342 2.86 -23.51 -3.54
CA GLN A 342 2.80 -24.96 -3.74
C GLN A 342 2.54 -25.35 -5.21
N VAL A 343 1.77 -24.53 -5.91
CA VAL A 343 1.44 -24.73 -7.33
C VAL A 343 2.03 -23.60 -8.18
N LYS A 344 2.85 -23.99 -9.16
CA LYS A 344 3.42 -23.06 -10.14
C LYS A 344 2.32 -22.40 -10.98
N ARG A 345 2.48 -21.11 -11.23
CA ARG A 345 1.59 -20.35 -12.12
C ARG A 345 1.84 -20.74 -13.58
N SER A 346 0.86 -20.46 -14.45
CA SER A 346 0.90 -20.81 -15.89
C SER A 346 2.14 -20.31 -16.62
N TYR A 347 2.66 -19.13 -16.27
CA TYR A 347 3.87 -18.54 -16.88
C TYR A 347 5.18 -19.11 -16.31
N ALA A 348 5.13 -19.75 -15.14
CA ALA A 348 6.28 -20.38 -14.47
C ALA A 348 6.32 -21.91 -14.70
N GLN A 349 5.44 -22.42 -15.55
CA GLN A 349 5.38 -23.82 -15.94
C GLN A 349 5.10 -23.95 -17.43
N ASN A 350 5.39 -25.12 -17.99
CA ASN A 350 5.08 -25.36 -19.40
C ASN A 350 3.58 -25.61 -19.57
N VAL A 351 2.88 -24.66 -20.19
CA VAL A 351 1.47 -24.79 -20.58
C VAL A 351 1.35 -24.81 -22.10
N THR A 352 0.35 -25.51 -22.63
CA THR A 352 0.08 -25.58 -24.07
C THR A 352 -1.19 -24.81 -24.38
N VAL A 353 -1.09 -23.84 -25.31
CA VAL A 353 -2.22 -22.97 -25.71
C VAL A 353 -2.28 -22.87 -27.22
N TRP A 354 -3.29 -23.48 -27.83
CA TRP A 354 -3.49 -23.52 -29.29
C TRP A 354 -4.76 -22.80 -29.76
N ILE A 355 -5.22 -21.81 -29.00
CA ILE A 355 -6.36 -20.95 -29.41
C ILE A 355 -5.97 -20.11 -30.64
N LYS A 356 -4.72 -19.65 -30.73
CA LYS A 356 -4.17 -18.92 -31.87
C LYS A 356 -3.26 -19.82 -32.70
N ALA A 357 -3.37 -19.73 -34.03
CA ALA A 357 -2.56 -20.53 -34.96
C ALA A 357 -1.04 -20.37 -34.72
N SER A 358 -0.58 -19.19 -34.32
CA SER A 358 0.83 -18.92 -34.03
C SER A 358 1.39 -19.76 -32.88
N GLY A 359 0.59 -20.05 -31.85
CA GLY A 359 0.99 -20.90 -30.72
C GLY A 359 1.26 -22.33 -31.17
N LEU A 360 0.33 -22.89 -31.94
CA LEU A 360 0.48 -24.22 -32.53
C LEU A 360 1.69 -24.30 -33.48
N GLN A 361 1.84 -23.32 -34.37
CA GLN A 361 2.98 -23.25 -35.29
C GLN A 361 4.31 -23.21 -34.54
N THR A 362 4.39 -22.47 -33.43
CA THR A 362 5.61 -22.35 -32.62
C THR A 362 6.01 -23.71 -32.01
N ASP A 363 5.04 -24.45 -31.46
CA ASP A 363 5.29 -25.77 -30.89
C ASP A 363 5.76 -26.79 -31.94
N VAL A 364 5.08 -26.83 -33.10
CA VAL A 364 5.47 -27.71 -34.22
C VAL A 364 6.86 -27.32 -34.74
N GLN A 365 7.14 -26.04 -34.94
CA GLN A 365 8.45 -25.56 -35.37
C GLN A 365 9.56 -25.92 -34.37
N LYS A 366 9.29 -25.87 -33.07
CA LYS A 366 10.26 -26.26 -32.04
C LYS A 366 10.60 -27.75 -32.13
N ILE A 367 9.63 -28.60 -32.40
CA ILE A 367 9.84 -30.03 -32.67
C ILE A 367 10.70 -30.22 -33.93
N LEU A 368 10.34 -29.58 -35.04
CA LEU A 368 11.08 -29.70 -36.31
C LEU A 368 12.52 -29.18 -36.22
N ARG A 369 12.77 -28.12 -35.46
CA ARG A 369 14.15 -27.62 -35.21
C ARG A 369 15.00 -28.62 -34.46
N ASN A 370 14.42 -29.37 -33.50
CA ASN A 370 15.12 -30.41 -32.76
C ASN A 370 15.29 -31.68 -33.61
N ALA A 371 14.30 -32.03 -34.44
CA ALA A 371 14.34 -33.15 -35.38
C ALA A 371 15.56 -33.08 -36.33
N ARG A 372 15.88 -31.89 -36.86
CA ARG A 372 17.03 -31.67 -37.75
C ARG A 372 18.39 -31.76 -37.06
N LYS A 373 18.42 -31.86 -35.73
CA LYS A 373 19.64 -31.91 -34.90
C LYS A 373 19.77 -33.25 -34.17
N LEU A 374 19.19 -34.31 -34.72
CA LEU A 374 19.35 -35.65 -34.18
C LEU A 374 20.70 -36.24 -34.66
N PRO A 375 21.42 -36.99 -33.81
CA PRO A 375 21.05 -37.45 -32.46
C PRO A 375 21.29 -36.45 -31.31
N ASP A 376 22.00 -35.34 -31.54
CA ASP A 376 22.43 -34.41 -30.48
C ASP A 376 21.30 -33.86 -29.59
N LYS A 377 20.09 -33.72 -30.15
CA LYS A 377 18.90 -33.18 -29.46
C LYS A 377 17.80 -34.21 -29.20
N THR A 378 18.13 -35.50 -29.17
CA THR A 378 17.18 -36.61 -28.97
C THR A 378 16.28 -36.42 -27.74
N GLN A 379 16.85 -36.16 -26.57
CA GLN A 379 16.05 -36.00 -25.33
C GLN A 379 15.06 -34.83 -25.43
N THR A 380 15.51 -33.69 -25.95
CA THR A 380 14.65 -32.50 -26.12
C THR A 380 13.60 -32.70 -27.20
N PHE A 381 13.93 -33.40 -28.30
CA PHE A 381 12.98 -33.74 -29.36
C PHE A 381 11.81 -34.57 -28.81
N TYR A 382 12.10 -35.69 -28.14
CA TYR A 382 11.06 -36.56 -27.58
C TYR A 382 10.28 -35.90 -26.43
N LYS A 383 10.89 -35.02 -25.64
CA LYS A 383 10.18 -34.25 -24.61
C LYS A 383 9.13 -33.32 -25.22
N GLU A 384 9.49 -32.59 -26.28
CA GLU A 384 8.58 -31.67 -26.99
C GLU A 384 7.50 -32.45 -27.77
N LEU A 385 7.88 -33.57 -28.38
CA LEU A 385 6.96 -34.47 -29.07
C LEU A 385 5.88 -35.02 -28.14
N ASN A 386 6.28 -35.53 -26.97
CA ASN A 386 5.33 -36.04 -25.98
C ASN A 386 4.49 -34.93 -25.36
N ARG A 387 5.01 -33.70 -25.22
CA ARG A 387 4.18 -32.55 -24.81
C ARG A 387 3.07 -32.30 -25.82
N LEU A 388 3.40 -32.19 -27.11
CA LEU A 388 2.41 -32.00 -28.16
C LEU A 388 1.42 -33.18 -28.19
N ARG A 389 1.92 -34.42 -28.07
CA ARG A 389 1.06 -35.62 -28.02
C ARG A 389 0.03 -35.50 -26.90
N LYS A 390 0.48 -35.32 -25.66
CA LYS A 390 -0.40 -35.22 -24.49
C LYS A 390 -1.42 -34.09 -24.61
N ALA A 391 -1.00 -32.92 -25.11
CA ALA A 391 -1.90 -31.80 -25.31
C ALA A 391 -2.97 -32.08 -26.38
N ALA A 392 -2.57 -32.67 -27.52
CA ALA A 392 -3.52 -33.02 -28.58
C ALA A 392 -4.53 -34.09 -28.12
N LEU A 393 -4.09 -35.08 -27.33
CA LEU A 393 -4.98 -36.07 -26.72
C LEU A 393 -5.97 -35.43 -25.75
N ALA A 394 -5.49 -34.54 -24.87
CA ALA A 394 -6.34 -33.84 -23.90
C ALA A 394 -7.38 -32.93 -24.57
N PHE A 395 -7.00 -32.27 -25.67
CA PHE A 395 -7.91 -31.41 -26.44
C PHE A 395 -8.80 -32.19 -27.43
N GLY A 396 -8.56 -33.50 -27.63
CA GLY A 396 -9.22 -34.28 -28.67
C GLY A 396 -8.85 -33.87 -30.11
N PHE A 397 -7.68 -33.26 -30.30
CA PHE A 397 -7.21 -32.78 -31.60
C PHE A 397 -6.35 -33.82 -32.34
N TRP A 398 -6.95 -34.96 -32.67
CA TRP A 398 -6.26 -36.14 -33.23
C TRP A 398 -5.65 -35.89 -34.62
N GLU A 399 -6.27 -35.03 -35.42
CA GLU A 399 -5.78 -34.68 -36.77
C GLU A 399 -4.40 -34.00 -36.71
N LEU A 400 -4.10 -33.27 -35.63
CA LEU A 400 -2.79 -32.69 -35.43
C LEU A 400 -1.70 -33.76 -35.29
N LEU A 401 -1.99 -34.87 -34.61
CA LEU A 401 -1.03 -35.96 -34.46
C LEU A 401 -0.68 -36.59 -35.81
N LYS A 402 -1.69 -36.78 -36.67
CA LYS A 402 -1.50 -37.25 -38.06
C LYS A 402 -0.65 -36.26 -38.86
N GLY A 403 -1.03 -34.98 -38.83
CA GLY A 403 -0.30 -33.92 -39.55
C GLY A 403 1.15 -33.78 -39.10
N VAL A 404 1.44 -33.87 -37.80
CA VAL A 404 2.82 -33.82 -37.28
C VAL A 404 3.60 -35.07 -37.67
N ALA A 405 2.98 -36.25 -37.67
CA ALA A 405 3.64 -37.47 -38.12
C ALA A 405 4.04 -37.39 -39.60
N ASP A 406 3.16 -36.92 -40.47
CA ASP A 406 3.45 -36.74 -41.90
C ASP A 406 4.56 -35.70 -42.12
N LEU A 407 4.62 -34.65 -41.29
CA LEU A 407 5.74 -33.70 -41.31
C LEU A 407 7.07 -34.34 -40.90
N LEU A 408 7.08 -35.23 -39.91
CA LEU A 408 8.30 -35.94 -39.50
C LEU A 408 8.78 -36.94 -40.55
N GLU A 409 7.86 -37.66 -41.22
CA GLU A 409 8.20 -38.50 -42.37
C GLU A 409 8.83 -37.68 -43.49
N ARG A 410 8.23 -36.52 -43.81
CA ARG A 410 8.79 -35.59 -44.79
C ARG A 410 10.20 -35.12 -44.40
N GLU A 411 10.42 -34.70 -43.15
CA GLU A 411 11.76 -34.30 -42.69
C GLU A 411 12.75 -35.47 -42.77
N CYS A 412 12.33 -36.70 -42.49
CA CYS A 412 13.17 -37.89 -42.63
C CYS A 412 13.65 -38.09 -44.08
N THR A 413 12.77 -37.86 -45.07
CA THR A 413 13.15 -37.96 -46.49
C THR A 413 14.03 -36.79 -46.99
N MET A 414 14.04 -35.68 -46.26
CA MET A 414 14.76 -34.45 -46.60
C MET A 414 16.07 -34.29 -45.82
N LEU A 415 16.50 -35.32 -45.08
CA LEU A 415 17.78 -35.31 -44.36
C LEU A 415 18.95 -35.16 -45.36
N PRO A 416 19.94 -34.29 -45.09
CA PRO A 416 21.15 -34.20 -45.90
C PRO A 416 21.95 -35.51 -45.88
N ASP A 417 22.74 -35.78 -46.93
CA ASP A 417 23.65 -36.94 -46.97
C ASP A 417 24.71 -36.95 -45.86
N SER A 418 24.96 -35.79 -45.23
CA SER A 418 25.85 -35.62 -44.08
C SER A 418 25.17 -35.85 -42.72
N ALA A 419 23.87 -36.17 -42.70
CA ALA A 419 23.14 -36.43 -41.47
C ALA A 419 23.56 -37.77 -40.84
N HIS A 420 23.55 -37.82 -39.51
CA HIS A 420 23.86 -39.04 -38.78
C HIS A 420 22.78 -40.11 -39.02
N PRO A 421 23.15 -41.40 -39.23
CA PRO A 421 22.20 -42.46 -39.58
C PRO A 421 21.07 -42.64 -38.55
N ASP A 422 21.37 -42.44 -37.25
CA ASP A 422 20.36 -42.50 -36.17
C ASP A 422 19.19 -41.52 -36.39
N ALA A 423 19.41 -40.36 -37.02
CA ALA A 423 18.36 -39.37 -37.23
C ALA A 423 17.17 -39.94 -38.02
N ALA A 424 17.44 -40.74 -39.06
CA ALA A 424 16.40 -41.34 -39.88
C ALA A 424 15.57 -42.39 -39.10
N PHE A 425 16.24 -43.20 -38.27
CA PHE A 425 15.59 -44.19 -37.41
C PHE A 425 14.68 -43.52 -36.37
N GLN A 426 15.18 -42.50 -35.69
CA GLN A 426 14.42 -41.77 -34.67
C GLN A 426 13.21 -41.03 -35.26
N LEU A 427 13.34 -40.38 -36.43
CA LEU A 427 12.23 -39.68 -37.08
C LEU A 427 11.14 -40.62 -37.57
N SER A 428 11.53 -41.73 -38.21
CA SER A 428 10.59 -42.75 -38.69
C SER A 428 9.83 -43.40 -37.53
N HIS A 429 10.54 -43.74 -36.45
CA HIS A 429 9.94 -44.28 -35.23
C HIS A 429 8.95 -43.28 -34.61
N ALA A 430 9.37 -42.03 -34.39
CA ALA A 430 8.52 -40.99 -33.82
C ALA A 430 7.23 -40.75 -34.63
N ALA A 431 7.33 -40.73 -35.97
CA ALA A 431 6.17 -40.57 -36.84
C ALA A 431 5.20 -41.76 -36.75
N GLN A 432 5.71 -42.99 -36.79
CA GLN A 432 4.88 -44.19 -36.66
C GLN A 432 4.14 -44.22 -35.31
N GLN A 433 4.83 -43.91 -34.23
CA GLN A 433 4.24 -43.87 -32.88
C GLN A 433 3.17 -42.78 -32.74
N LEU A 434 3.36 -41.61 -33.36
CA LEU A 434 2.34 -40.56 -33.44
C LEU A 434 1.11 -40.99 -34.24
N LYS A 435 1.29 -41.69 -35.37
CA LYS A 435 0.16 -42.23 -36.16
C LYS A 435 -0.64 -43.22 -35.33
N LEU A 436 0.03 -44.12 -34.61
CA LEU A 436 -0.63 -45.05 -33.70
C LEU A 436 -1.40 -44.32 -32.59
N ALA A 437 -0.82 -43.28 -31.98
CA ALA A 437 -1.50 -42.47 -30.98
C ALA A 437 -2.73 -41.72 -31.52
N SER A 438 -2.76 -41.39 -32.83
CA SER A 438 -3.87 -40.68 -33.47
C SER A 438 -5.13 -41.54 -33.72
N THR A 439 -5.04 -42.86 -33.51
CA THR A 439 -6.14 -43.80 -33.78
C THR A 439 -7.17 -43.93 -32.67
N GLY A 440 -6.91 -43.38 -31.48
CA GLY A 440 -7.85 -43.35 -30.34
C GLY A 440 -7.95 -44.66 -29.54
N ASP A 441 -7.94 -45.82 -30.20
CA ASP A 441 -8.22 -47.12 -29.58
C ASP A 441 -6.96 -47.91 -29.14
N SER A 442 -5.77 -47.31 -29.28
CA SER A 442 -4.50 -47.99 -29.04
C SER A 442 -3.91 -47.67 -27.67
N GLN A 443 -3.11 -48.59 -27.10
CA GLN A 443 -2.26 -48.33 -25.92
C GLN A 443 -1.37 -47.07 -26.10
N TYR A 444 -1.04 -46.72 -27.35
CA TYR A 444 -0.27 -45.53 -27.72
C TYR A 444 -1.07 -44.21 -27.60
N ALA A 445 -2.40 -44.28 -27.51
CA ALA A 445 -3.29 -43.13 -27.27
C ALA A 445 -3.47 -42.83 -25.77
N ALA A 446 -2.99 -43.68 -24.87
CA ALA A 446 -3.05 -43.43 -23.43
C ALA A 446 -2.26 -42.16 -23.04
N PHE A 447 -2.82 -41.33 -22.17
CA PHE A 447 -2.20 -40.06 -21.77
C PHE A 447 -0.83 -40.27 -21.08
N ASP A 448 -0.69 -41.32 -20.28
CA ASP A 448 0.54 -41.62 -19.55
C ASP A 448 1.63 -42.31 -20.38
N HIS A 449 1.27 -42.88 -21.53
CA HIS A 449 2.21 -43.56 -22.41
C HIS A 449 3.10 -42.57 -23.15
N ASN A 450 4.40 -42.51 -22.84
CA ASN A 450 5.34 -41.66 -23.58
C ASN A 450 6.00 -42.41 -24.74
N ILE A 451 6.18 -41.72 -25.86
CA ILE A 451 7.04 -42.18 -26.96
C ILE A 451 8.49 -42.10 -26.49
N VAL A 452 9.15 -43.25 -26.41
CA VAL A 452 10.57 -43.37 -26.03
C VAL A 452 11.46 -43.45 -27.28
N PRO A 453 12.70 -42.92 -27.23
CA PRO A 453 13.67 -43.08 -28.31
C PRO A 453 13.93 -44.55 -28.64
N MET A 454 14.20 -44.85 -29.91
CA MET A 454 14.64 -46.19 -30.30
C MET A 454 16.08 -46.39 -29.81
N HIS A 455 16.37 -47.53 -29.20
CA HIS A 455 17.75 -47.90 -28.88
C HIS A 455 18.45 -48.34 -30.17
N THR A 456 19.47 -47.60 -30.58
CA THR A 456 20.26 -47.91 -31.77
C THR A 456 21.71 -48.15 -31.37
N ASP A 457 22.35 -49.11 -32.04
CA ASP A 457 23.73 -49.53 -31.74
C ASP A 457 24.78 -48.63 -32.41
N PHE A 458 24.43 -47.37 -32.71
CA PHE A 458 25.32 -46.41 -33.36
C PHE A 458 26.24 -45.67 -32.38
N SER A 459 26.07 -45.87 -31.07
CA SER A 459 27.01 -45.42 -30.04
C SER A 459 28.10 -46.47 -29.81
N SER A 460 29.29 -46.25 -30.37
CA SER A 460 30.54 -46.91 -29.95
C SER A 460 31.19 -46.18 -28.78
#